data_AF-A0A923NGY9-F1
#
_entry.id   AF-A0A923NGY9-F1
#
_cell.length_a   1.000
_cell.length_b   1.000
_cell.length_c   1.000
_cell.angle_alpha   90.00
_cell.angle_beta   90.00
_cell.angle_gamma   90.00
#
_symmetry.space_group_name_H-M   'P 1'
#
loop_
_entity.id
_entity.type
_entity.pdbx_description
1 polymer ?
#
loop_
_entity_poly.entity_id
_entity_poly.type
_entity_poly.pdbx_seq_one_letter_code
_entity_poly.pdbx_strand_id
1 'polypeptide(L)'
;MINDLLREINALDFDHEAVPIDIPAALIPEHKVVVYNPTLVTPYYLTHEIIHIEEQHNRRLFSFNGNDERNPNERIAEDEAIHRLVKHHLSLNGRYNYLDIMMIYGIPAHLEQSVIREMSDITLYAN
;
A
#
# COMPACT_ATOMS: atom_id res chain seq x y z
N MET A 1 -2.41 -13.26 -4.03
CA MET A 1 -1.99 -11.90 -3.64
C MET A 1 -1.81 -11.72 -2.14
N ILE A 2 -2.86 -11.76 -1.29
CA ILE A 2 -2.68 -11.56 0.17
C ILE A 2 -1.59 -12.48 0.76
N ASN A 3 -1.68 -13.79 0.52
CA ASN A 3 -0.66 -14.74 0.98
C ASN A 3 0.73 -14.51 0.36
N ASP A 4 0.82 -13.85 -0.79
CA ASP A 4 2.09 -13.50 -1.42
C ASP A 4 2.71 -12.29 -0.71
N LEU A 5 1.90 -11.27 -0.42
CA LEU A 5 2.29 -10.08 0.34
C LEU A 5 2.69 -10.43 1.78
N LEU A 6 1.96 -11.33 2.44
CA LEU A 6 2.35 -11.83 3.77
C LEU A 6 3.70 -12.55 3.74
N ARG A 7 3.99 -13.32 2.66
CA ARG A 7 5.30 -13.94 2.47
C ARG A 7 6.40 -12.91 2.19
N GLU A 8 6.08 -11.82 1.50
CA GLU A 8 6.98 -10.71 1.25
C GLU A 8 7.36 -9.97 2.53
N ILE A 9 6.40 -9.73 3.43
CA ILE A 9 6.66 -9.19 4.78
C ILE A 9 7.68 -10.06 5.53
N ASN A 10 7.49 -11.39 5.52
CA ASN A 10 8.44 -12.33 6.13
C ASN A 10 9.81 -12.30 5.45
N ALA A 11 9.85 -12.13 4.12
CA ALA A 11 11.11 -12.01 3.38
C ALA A 11 11.87 -10.72 3.70
N LEU A 12 11.19 -9.68 4.18
CA LEU A 12 11.76 -8.42 4.66
C LEU A 12 12.19 -8.49 6.14
N ASP A 13 12.20 -9.67 6.77
CA ASP A 13 12.57 -9.89 8.18
C ASP A 13 11.57 -9.23 9.17
N PHE A 14 10.30 -9.17 8.79
CA PHE A 14 9.17 -8.76 9.63
C PHE A 14 8.19 -9.91 9.79
N ASP A 15 7.55 -10.03 10.95
CA ASP A 15 6.43 -10.95 11.17
C ASP A 15 5.10 -10.32 10.77
N HIS A 16 4.04 -11.12 10.73
CA HIS A 16 2.69 -10.62 10.54
C HIS A 16 1.68 -11.31 11.48
N GLU A 17 0.73 -10.54 12.01
CA GLU A 17 -0.29 -11.06 12.92
C GLU A 17 -1.70 -10.59 12.54
N ALA A 18 -2.63 -11.54 12.46
CA ALA A 18 -4.04 -11.25 12.27
C ALA A 18 -4.68 -10.90 13.62
N VAL A 19 -5.16 -9.67 13.77
CA VAL A 19 -5.75 -9.14 15.01
C VAL A 19 -7.04 -8.35 14.71
N PRO A 20 -8.04 -8.39 15.60
CA PRO A 20 -9.31 -7.68 15.40
C PRO A 20 -9.17 -6.19 15.77
N ILE A 21 -8.40 -5.43 14.98
CA ILE A 21 -8.20 -3.98 15.13
C ILE A 21 -9.13 -3.19 14.20
N ASP A 22 -9.41 -1.93 14.53
CA ASP A 22 -10.36 -1.09 13.76
C ASP A 22 -9.80 -0.51 12.45
N ILE A 23 -8.52 -0.78 12.18
CA ILE A 23 -7.83 -0.37 10.95
C ILE A 23 -7.44 -1.59 10.11
N PRO A 24 -7.34 -1.47 8.77
CA PRO A 24 -7.09 -2.64 7.92
C PRO A 24 -5.72 -3.30 8.14
N ALA A 25 -4.67 -2.49 8.28
CA ALA A 25 -3.32 -2.92 8.61
C ALA A 25 -2.55 -1.78 9.31
N ALA A 26 -1.49 -2.14 10.03
CA ALA A 26 -0.51 -1.20 10.57
C ALA A 26 0.84 -1.88 10.81
N LEU A 27 1.90 -1.18 10.48
CA LEU A 27 3.26 -1.53 10.87
C LEU A 27 3.53 -1.14 12.32
N ILE A 28 4.13 -2.06 13.08
CA ILE A 28 4.69 -1.83 14.41
C ILE A 28 6.21 -2.01 14.33
N PRO A 29 6.97 -0.96 13.97
CA PRO A 29 8.39 -1.07 13.64
C PRO A 29 9.26 -1.61 14.77
N GLU A 30 8.96 -1.22 16.02
CA GLU A 30 9.73 -1.61 17.20
C GLU A 30 9.68 -3.12 17.46
N HIS A 31 8.57 -3.75 17.06
CA HIS A 31 8.32 -5.17 17.21
C HIS A 31 8.55 -5.95 15.91
N LYS A 32 8.91 -5.25 14.82
CA LYS A 32 9.07 -5.81 13.48
C LYS A 32 7.88 -6.67 13.05
N VAL A 33 6.66 -6.18 13.30
CA VAL A 33 5.43 -6.91 12.98
C VAL A 33 4.45 -6.01 12.22
N VAL A 34 3.81 -6.56 11.19
CA VAL A 34 2.63 -5.98 10.57
C VAL A 34 1.40 -6.63 11.19
N VAL A 35 0.59 -5.83 11.87
CA VAL A 35 -0.71 -6.28 12.37
C VAL A 35 -1.79 -5.95 11.34
N TYR A 36 -2.73 -6.86 11.12
CA TYR A 36 -3.82 -6.63 10.16
C TYR A 36 -5.14 -7.19 10.63
N ASN A 37 -6.23 -6.54 10.23
CA ASN A 37 -7.57 -7.07 10.44
C ASN A 37 -7.93 -8.01 9.29
N PRO A 38 -8.10 -9.33 9.52
CA PRO A 38 -8.37 -10.30 8.46
C PRO A 38 -9.70 -10.09 7.73
N THR A 39 -10.59 -9.26 8.27
CA THR A 39 -11.89 -8.92 7.66
C THR A 39 -11.87 -7.62 6.85
N LEU A 40 -10.92 -6.72 7.12
CA LEU A 40 -10.82 -5.41 6.47
C LEU A 40 -9.63 -5.28 5.53
N VAL A 41 -8.59 -6.10 5.72
CA VAL A 41 -7.35 -6.00 4.96
C VAL A 41 -7.61 -6.27 3.47
N THR A 42 -6.98 -5.45 2.63
CA THR A 42 -6.98 -5.60 1.18
C THR A 42 -5.54 -5.67 0.68
N PRO A 43 -5.30 -6.09 -0.57
CA PRO A 43 -3.96 -6.03 -1.16
C PRO A 43 -3.32 -4.64 -1.04
N TYR A 44 -4.11 -3.58 -1.23
CA TYR A 44 -3.66 -2.20 -1.04
C TYR A 44 -3.01 -1.96 0.32
N TYR A 45 -3.71 -2.30 1.40
CA TYR A 45 -3.20 -2.02 2.75
C TYR A 45 -1.93 -2.80 3.08
N LEU A 46 -1.80 -4.06 2.63
CA LEU A 46 -0.55 -4.80 2.84
C LEU A 46 0.60 -4.26 1.98
N THR A 47 0.35 -3.87 0.74
CA THR A 47 1.37 -3.21 -0.09
C THR A 47 1.83 -1.90 0.52
N HIS A 48 0.92 -1.11 1.09
CA HIS A 48 1.23 0.12 1.81
C HIS A 48 2.17 -0.12 3.00
N GLU A 49 1.88 -1.11 3.85
CA GLU A 49 2.77 -1.44 4.99
C GLU A 49 4.13 -2.01 4.54
N ILE A 50 4.18 -2.78 3.44
CA ILE A 50 5.44 -3.26 2.86
C ILE A 50 6.33 -2.09 2.45
N ILE A 51 5.76 -1.05 1.83
CA ILE A 51 6.53 0.14 1.43
C ILE A 51 7.07 0.87 2.66
N HIS A 52 6.29 0.98 3.74
CA HIS A 52 6.79 1.53 5.01
C HIS A 52 7.99 0.76 5.56
N ILE A 53 8.01 -0.58 5.42
CA ILE A 53 9.16 -1.41 5.79
C ILE A 53 10.38 -1.10 4.91
N GLU A 54 10.21 -1.12 3.59
CA GLU A 54 11.29 -0.94 2.61
C GLU A 54 11.94 0.45 2.68
N GLU A 55 11.11 1.50 2.75
CA GLU A 55 11.56 2.89 2.78
C GLU A 55 12.01 3.34 4.18
N GLN A 56 11.93 2.45 5.17
CA GLN A 56 12.27 2.73 6.57
C GLN A 56 11.57 4.00 7.09
N HIS A 57 10.30 4.18 6.73
CA HIS A 57 9.46 5.31 7.15
C HIS A 57 9.31 5.41 8.69
N ASN A 58 9.86 4.43 9.41
CA ASN A 58 10.08 4.31 10.85
C ASN A 58 11.05 5.36 11.42
N ARG A 59 11.91 5.96 10.59
CA ARG A 59 12.87 6.98 11.06
C ARG A 59 12.15 8.28 11.31
N ARG A 60 11.82 8.53 12.59
CA ARG A 60 11.37 9.81 13.17
C ARG A 60 11.60 11.01 12.25
N LEU A 61 10.54 11.41 11.57
CA LEU A 61 10.38 12.78 11.13
C LEU A 61 10.18 13.64 12.39
N PHE A 62 11.28 13.99 13.08
CA PHE A 62 11.29 14.88 14.25
C PHE A 62 10.63 16.25 13.99
N SER A 63 10.25 16.55 12.74
CA SER A 63 9.67 17.82 12.30
C SER A 63 8.16 17.80 12.04
N PHE A 64 7.49 16.64 12.08
CA PHE A 64 6.05 16.57 11.78
C PHE A 64 5.26 16.20 13.03
N ASN A 65 4.75 17.22 13.71
CA ASN A 65 3.82 17.08 14.82
C ASN A 65 2.49 16.50 14.32
N GLY A 66 2.36 15.17 14.29
CA GLY A 66 1.11 14.42 14.51
C GLY A 66 -0.12 14.72 13.65
N ASN A 67 -0.02 15.55 12.60
CA ASN A 67 -1.07 15.71 11.61
C ASN A 67 -0.78 14.77 10.44
N ASP A 68 -1.46 13.61 10.48
CA ASP A 68 -1.41 12.51 9.53
C ASP A 68 -1.48 13.00 8.06
N GLU A 69 -2.35 13.96 7.78
CA GLU A 69 -2.57 14.54 6.44
C GLU A 69 -1.36 15.27 5.82
N ARG A 70 -0.29 15.52 6.60
CA ARG A 70 0.93 16.19 6.11
C ARG A 70 2.17 15.31 6.23
N ASN A 71 2.01 14.03 6.56
CA ASN A 71 3.14 13.10 6.60
C ASN A 71 3.58 12.75 5.17
N PRO A 72 4.74 13.24 4.68
CA PRO A 72 5.20 12.92 3.34
C PRO A 72 5.44 11.41 3.16
N ASN A 73 5.73 10.67 4.23
CA ASN A 73 5.94 9.22 4.18
C ASN A 73 4.66 8.47 3.83
N GLU A 74 3.50 8.86 4.39
CA GLU A 74 2.21 8.25 4.01
C GLU A 74 1.94 8.52 2.54
N ARG A 75 2.13 9.77 2.09
CA ARG A 75 1.88 10.12 0.69
C ARG A 75 2.79 9.35 -0.28
N ILE A 76 4.07 9.20 0.06
CA ILE A 76 5.02 8.38 -0.72
C ILE A 76 4.55 6.91 -0.76
N ALA A 77 4.14 6.35 0.38
CA ALA A 77 3.65 4.98 0.46
C ALA A 77 2.35 4.79 -0.34
N GLU A 78 1.42 5.73 -0.28
CA GLU A 78 0.18 5.71 -1.08
C GLU A 78 0.47 5.71 -2.58
N ASP A 79 1.26 6.68 -3.05
CA ASP A 79 1.57 6.84 -4.48
C ASP A 79 2.35 5.61 -5.00
N GLU A 80 3.32 5.09 -4.24
CA GLU A 80 4.08 3.89 -4.61
C GLU A 80 3.22 2.61 -4.55
N ALA A 81 2.31 2.49 -3.57
CA ALA A 81 1.39 1.34 -3.51
C ALA A 81 0.50 1.30 -4.75
N ILE A 82 -0.06 2.46 -5.13
CA ILE A 82 -0.86 2.59 -6.35
C ILE A 82 -0.02 2.22 -7.57
N HIS A 83 1.19 2.75 -7.70
CA HIS A 83 2.10 2.44 -8.81
C HIS A 83 2.33 0.93 -8.96
N ARG A 84 2.72 0.25 -7.86
CA ARG A 84 2.99 -1.19 -7.85
C ARG A 84 1.76 -2.02 -8.24
N LEU A 85 0.59 -1.66 -7.72
CA LEU A 85 -0.66 -2.37 -8.00
C LEU A 85 -1.12 -2.18 -9.44
N VAL A 86 -1.05 -0.96 -9.98
CA VAL A 86 -1.38 -0.69 -11.38
C VAL A 86 -0.42 -1.46 -12.30
N LYS A 87 0.90 -1.40 -12.04
CA LYS A 87 1.90 -2.14 -12.81
C LYS A 87 1.66 -3.65 -12.75
N HIS A 88 1.38 -4.18 -11.57
CA HIS A 88 1.03 -5.59 -11.38
C HIS A 88 -0.20 -5.97 -12.19
N HIS A 89 -1.27 -5.18 -12.13
CA HIS A 89 -2.49 -5.39 -12.92
C HIS A 89 -2.21 -5.50 -14.42
N LEU A 90 -1.47 -4.53 -14.96
CA LEU A 90 -1.16 -4.47 -16.38
C LEU A 90 -0.23 -5.61 -16.82
N SER A 91 0.73 -5.99 -15.97
CA SER A 91 1.62 -7.14 -16.24
C SER A 91 0.88 -8.48 -16.35
N LEU A 92 -0.32 -8.58 -15.75
CA LEU A 92 -1.19 -9.74 -15.83
C LEU A 92 -2.21 -9.65 -16.99
N ASN A 93 -2.02 -8.71 -17.92
CA ASN A 93 -2.99 -8.37 -18.98
C ASN A 93 -4.37 -7.96 -18.41
N GLY A 94 -4.37 -7.36 -17.22
CA GLY A 94 -5.56 -6.76 -16.64
C GLY A 94 -6.11 -5.64 -17.52
N ARG A 95 -7.42 -5.37 -17.40
CA ARG A 95 -8.06 -4.32 -18.19
C ARG A 95 -7.53 -2.96 -17.75
N TYR A 96 -7.23 -2.11 -18.71
CA TYR A 96 -6.89 -0.71 -18.43
C TYR A 96 -8.16 0.04 -18.02
N ASN A 97 -8.58 -0.14 -16.75
CA ASN A 97 -9.76 0.47 -16.14
C ASN A 97 -9.49 0.74 -14.65
N TYR A 98 -9.55 2.01 -14.23
CA TYR A 98 -9.21 2.39 -12.85
C TYR A 98 -10.18 1.79 -11.81
N LEU A 99 -11.46 1.63 -12.14
CA LEU A 99 -12.44 1.02 -11.25
C LEU A 99 -12.12 -0.46 -11.03
N ASP A 100 -11.75 -1.19 -12.07
CA ASP A 100 -11.35 -2.60 -11.96
C ASP A 100 -10.14 -2.73 -11.01
N ILE A 101 -9.13 -1.86 -11.16
CA ILE A 101 -7.95 -1.83 -10.28
C ILE A 101 -8.36 -1.55 -8.83
N MET A 102 -9.13 -0.49 -8.58
CA MET A 102 -9.56 -0.13 -7.24
C MET A 102 -10.36 -1.24 -6.56
N MET A 103 -11.29 -1.87 -7.28
CA MET A 103 -12.11 -2.95 -6.74
C MET A 103 -11.31 -4.25 -6.50
N ILE A 104 -10.41 -4.62 -7.40
CA ILE A 104 -9.63 -5.86 -7.29
C ILE A 104 -8.63 -5.78 -6.13
N TYR A 105 -7.95 -4.64 -5.98
CA TYR A 105 -6.91 -4.48 -4.95
C TYR A 105 -7.42 -3.82 -3.67
N GLY A 106 -8.70 -3.42 -3.65
CA GLY A 106 -9.34 -2.77 -2.50
C GLY A 106 -8.68 -1.43 -2.15
N ILE A 107 -8.42 -0.61 -3.16
CA ILE A 107 -7.89 0.75 -2.99
C ILE A 107 -9.01 1.65 -2.46
N PRO A 108 -8.79 2.42 -1.39
CA PRO A 108 -9.77 3.34 -0.82
C PRO A 108 -10.34 4.35 -1.82
N ALA A 109 -11.65 4.63 -1.72
CA ALA A 109 -12.35 5.53 -2.64
C ALA A 109 -11.75 6.95 -2.69
N HIS A 110 -11.20 7.45 -1.59
CA HIS A 110 -10.59 8.78 -1.54
C HIS A 110 -9.30 8.89 -2.38
N LEU A 111 -8.70 7.76 -2.78
CA LEU A 111 -7.50 7.70 -3.63
C LEU A 111 -7.82 7.54 -5.12
N GLU A 112 -9.09 7.58 -5.51
CA GLU A 112 -9.53 7.41 -6.92
C GLU A 112 -8.74 8.32 -7.87
N GLN A 113 -8.58 9.60 -7.52
CA GLN A 113 -7.87 10.57 -8.36
C GLN A 113 -6.37 10.27 -8.48
N SER A 114 -5.78 9.61 -7.47
CA SER A 114 -4.39 9.14 -7.55
C SER A 114 -4.25 7.95 -8.50
N VAL A 115 -5.21 7.01 -8.50
CA VAL A 115 -5.23 5.89 -9.45
C VAL A 115 -5.42 6.38 -10.89
N ILE A 116 -6.36 7.31 -11.12
CA ILE A 116 -6.61 7.89 -12.45
C ILE A 116 -5.36 8.60 -12.98
N ARG A 117 -4.69 9.38 -12.11
CA ARG A 117 -3.44 10.07 -12.46
C ARG A 117 -2.35 9.08 -12.86
N GLU A 118 -2.08 8.08 -12.01
CA GLU A 118 -1.06 7.06 -12.27
C GLU A 118 -1.29 6.35 -13.61
N MET A 119 -2.52 5.93 -13.86
CA MET A 119 -2.86 5.29 -15.13
C MET A 119 -2.59 6.22 -16.32
N SER A 120 -2.99 7.49 -16.23
CA SER A 120 -2.79 8.48 -17.28
C SER A 120 -1.31 8.74 -17.59
N ASP A 121 -0.47 8.76 -16.55
CA ASP A 121 0.97 8.96 -16.68
C ASP A 121 1.65 7.76 -17.36
N ILE A 122 1.27 6.53 -17.00
CA ILE A 122 1.79 5.31 -17.67
C ILE A 122 1.52 5.33 -19.19
N THR A 123 0.36 5.84 -19.61
CA THR A 123 0.03 5.98 -21.05
C THR A 123 0.91 6.99 -21.79
N LEU A 124 1.49 7.98 -21.11
CA LEU A 124 2.39 8.95 -21.75
C LEU A 124 3.77 8.33 -22.09
N TYR A 125 4.19 7.30 -21.36
CA TYR A 125 5.49 6.64 -21.55
C TYR A 125 5.43 5.31 -22.29
N ALA A 126 4.24 4.82 -22.63
CA ALA A 126 4.02 3.58 -23.37
C ALA A 126 3.89 3.78 -24.90
N ASN A 127 4.00 5.02 -25.39
CA ASN A 127 3.93 5.38 -26.82
C ASN A 127 5.30 5.75 -27.39
#